data_AF-A0A6I9PSH0-F1
#
_entry.id   AF-A0A6I9PSH0-F1
#
_cell.length_a   1.000
_cell.length_b   1.000
_cell.length_c   1.000
_cell.angle_alpha   90.00
_cell.angle_beta   90.00
_cell.angle_gamma   90.00
#
_symmetry.space_group_name_H-M   'P 1'
#
loop_
_entity.id
_entity.type
_entity.pdbx_description
1 polymer ?
#
loop_
_entity_poly.entity_id
_entity_poly.type
_entity_poly.pdbx_seq_one_letter_code
_entity_poly.pdbx_strand_id
1 'polypeptide(L)'
;MNAMQLLNRVRVRGLHVCVPSMTFDLRKVELLPLDQRKLTFDSQSVCRELQENGFEKRQAELVVSALVSLTAANMDIVYRDMVTKSHQEIALQQMFSHLDSIRKDMVILEKSDFANLRSENSKMKRELEQIQNRLKEESRKVRAETKLDINLESSRMADVVGLMLHNIY
;
A
#
# COMPACT_ATOMS: atom_id res chain seq x y z
N MET A 1 -24.01 4.30 42.02
CA MET A 1 -22.84 4.05 41.14
C MET A 1 -23.30 4.21 39.70
N ASN A 2 -22.78 5.24 39.02
CA ASN A 2 -23.36 5.81 37.80
C ASN A 2 -23.25 4.89 36.58
N ALA A 3 -24.35 4.79 35.83
CA ALA A 3 -24.47 4.14 34.52
C ALA A 3 -23.68 4.81 33.38
N MET A 4 -22.78 5.76 33.69
CA MET A 4 -21.97 6.55 32.76
C MET A 4 -20.59 5.93 32.47
N GLN A 5 -20.31 4.69 32.89
CA GLN A 5 -19.02 4.03 32.67
C GLN A 5 -19.02 2.95 31.57
N LEU A 6 -20.16 2.70 30.90
CA LEU A 6 -20.30 1.63 29.89
C LEU A 6 -20.32 2.12 28.43
N LEU A 7 -19.76 3.29 28.12
CA LEU A 7 -19.75 3.82 26.75
C LEU A 7 -18.36 4.23 26.25
N ASN A 8 -17.30 3.61 26.77
CA ASN A 8 -15.94 3.96 26.33
C ASN A 8 -15.07 2.74 26.03
N ARG A 9 -15.51 1.91 25.09
CA ARG A 9 -14.61 0.95 24.44
C ARG A 9 -15.03 0.49 23.05
N VAL A 10 -15.65 1.37 22.25
CA VAL A 10 -15.53 1.25 20.80
C VAL A 10 -14.15 1.78 20.45
N ARG A 11 -13.14 0.93 20.62
CA ARG A 11 -11.82 1.15 20.04
C ARG A 11 -12.03 1.05 18.55
N VAL A 12 -12.31 2.18 17.91
CA VAL A 12 -12.19 2.36 16.47
C VAL A 12 -10.77 1.88 16.16
N ARG A 13 -10.65 0.64 15.69
CA ARG A 13 -9.38 0.10 15.24
C ARG A 13 -8.92 1.08 14.18
N GLY A 14 -7.82 1.77 14.45
CA GLY A 14 -7.13 2.53 13.44
C GLY A 14 -6.89 1.56 12.30
N LEU A 15 -7.62 1.75 11.20
CA LEU A 15 -7.12 1.41 9.90
C LEU A 15 -5.80 2.15 9.84
N HIS A 16 -4.69 1.42 10.00
CA HIS A 16 -3.39 1.94 9.63
C HIS A 16 -3.45 2.06 8.11
N VAL A 17 -4.07 3.15 7.65
CA VAL A 17 -3.90 3.65 6.30
C VAL A 17 -2.44 4.04 6.28
N CYS A 18 -1.59 3.09 5.87
CA CYS A 18 -0.25 3.42 5.44
C CYS A 18 -0.50 4.36 4.27
N VAL A 19 -0.42 5.67 4.51
CA VAL A 19 -0.38 6.65 3.43
C VAL A 19 0.84 6.21 2.63
N PRO A 20 0.68 5.65 1.42
CA PRO A 20 1.85 5.37 0.63
C PRO A 20 2.47 6.74 0.45
N SER A 21 3.66 6.95 1.00
CA SER A 21 4.50 8.03 0.51
C SER A 21 4.73 7.66 -0.93
N MET A 22 3.86 8.16 -1.82
CA MET A 22 4.00 8.04 -3.25
C MET A 22 5.18 8.95 -3.59
N THR A 23 6.38 8.50 -3.24
CA THR A 23 7.59 8.95 -3.90
C THR A 23 7.50 8.35 -5.29
N PHE A 24 6.72 9.00 -6.14
CA PHE A 24 6.91 8.86 -7.57
C PHE A 24 8.34 9.33 -7.80
N ASP A 25 9.25 8.36 -7.83
CA ASP A 25 10.64 8.56 -8.20
C ASP A 25 10.60 8.89 -9.69
N LEU A 26 10.25 10.14 -9.99
CA LEU A 26 10.33 10.76 -11.30
C LEU A 26 11.81 10.85 -11.62
N ARG A 27 12.41 9.70 -11.95
CA ARG A 27 13.76 9.66 -12.50
C ARG A 27 13.71 10.54 -13.73
N LYS A 28 14.34 11.71 -13.62
CA LYS A 28 14.52 12.63 -14.72
C LYS A 28 15.19 11.83 -15.82
N VAL A 29 14.43 11.46 -16.84
CA VAL A 29 14.94 10.68 -17.96
C VAL A 29 15.99 11.56 -18.62
N GLU A 30 17.25 11.17 -18.47
CA GLU A 30 18.34 11.84 -19.17
C GLU A 30 18.21 11.41 -20.64
N LEU A 31 17.56 12.28 -21.40
CA LEU A 31 17.26 12.09 -22.80
C LEU A 31 18.59 12.03 -23.55
N LEU A 32 18.91 10.87 -24.15
CA LEU A 32 20.06 10.75 -25.04
C LEU A 32 19.93 11.81 -26.15
N PRO A 33 21.05 12.45 -26.56
CA PRO A 33 21.01 13.41 -27.64
C PRO A 33 20.37 12.76 -28.87
N LEU A 34 19.39 13.44 -29.48
CA LEU A 34 18.73 12.94 -30.68
C LEU A 34 19.77 12.79 -31.80
N ASP A 35 20.18 11.55 -32.07
CA ASP A 35 21.03 11.20 -33.21
C ASP A 35 20.29 11.36 -34.56
N GLN A 36 19.02 11.81 -34.52
CA GLN A 36 18.14 12.03 -35.66
C GLN A 36 18.27 13.43 -36.30
N ARG A 37 19.43 14.09 -36.19
CA ARG A 37 19.73 15.35 -36.89
C ARG A 37 19.96 15.16 -38.40
N LYS A 38 19.13 14.36 -39.07
CA LYS A 38 19.24 14.17 -40.52
C LYS A 38 18.35 15.19 -41.21
N LEU A 39 18.92 16.36 -41.49
CA LEU A 39 18.32 17.36 -42.37
C LEU A 39 18.24 16.75 -43.79
N THR A 40 17.05 16.29 -44.21
CA THR A 40 16.84 15.76 -45.57
C THR A 40 16.50 16.88 -46.55
N PHE A 41 17.27 17.98 -46.51
CA PHE A 41 17.06 19.09 -47.44
C PHE A 41 17.94 18.91 -48.67
N ASP A 42 17.33 18.66 -49.82
CA ASP A 42 18.04 18.58 -51.10
C ASP A 42 18.32 19.99 -51.64
N SER A 43 19.42 20.57 -51.17
CA SER A 43 19.88 21.89 -51.59
C SER A 43 20.11 22.00 -53.11
N GLN A 44 20.47 20.90 -53.77
CA GLN A 44 20.79 20.93 -55.21
C GLN A 44 19.54 20.95 -56.07
N SER A 45 18.51 20.17 -55.71
CA SER A 45 17.23 20.19 -56.42
C SER A 45 16.57 21.57 -56.34
N VAL A 46 16.52 22.16 -55.14
CA VAL A 46 15.92 23.49 -54.94
C VAL A 46 16.70 24.59 -55.66
N CYS A 47 18.04 24.51 -55.67
CA CYS A 47 18.86 25.47 -56.40
C CYS A 47 18.64 25.40 -57.92
N ARG A 48 18.46 24.17 -58.47
CA ARG A 48 18.16 23.98 -59.89
C ARG A 48 16.79 24.54 -60.26
N GLU A 49 15.77 24.28 -59.45
CA GLU A 49 14.42 24.79 -59.65
C GLU A 49 14.39 26.33 -59.65
N LEU A 50 15.13 26.97 -58.75
CA LEU A 50 15.26 28.44 -58.74
C LEU A 50 15.93 28.98 -60.01
N GLN A 51 16.96 28.31 -60.51
CA GLN A 51 17.63 28.71 -61.76
C GLN A 51 16.71 28.56 -62.98
N GLU A 52 15.92 27.49 -63.04
CA GLU A 52 14.91 27.27 -64.09
C GLU A 52 13.81 28.35 -64.07
N ASN A 53 13.53 28.92 -62.90
CA ASN A 53 12.60 30.03 -62.71
C ASN A 53 13.22 31.43 -62.91
N GLY A 54 14.44 31.51 -63.45
CA GLY A 54 15.07 32.78 -63.85
C GLY A 54 15.92 33.46 -62.78
N PHE A 55 16.22 32.80 -61.65
CA PHE A 55 17.17 33.32 -60.67
C PHE A 55 18.61 33.09 -61.12
N GLU A 56 19.48 34.07 -60.88
CA GLU A 56 20.92 33.87 -61.06
C GLU A 56 21.43 32.82 -60.06
N LYS A 57 22.39 31.99 -60.47
CA LYS A 57 22.98 30.94 -59.62
C LYS A 57 23.35 31.43 -58.22
N ARG A 58 23.95 32.61 -58.11
CA ARG A 58 24.35 33.21 -56.83
C ARG A 58 23.15 33.59 -55.95
N GLN A 59 22.06 34.04 -56.56
CA GLN A 59 20.82 34.37 -55.84
C GLN A 59 20.12 33.09 -55.36
N ALA A 60 20.05 32.06 -56.22
CA ALA A 60 19.49 30.76 -55.86
C ALA A 60 20.26 30.11 -54.70
N GLU A 61 21.60 30.12 -54.73
CA GLU A 61 22.45 29.61 -53.66
C GLU A 61 22.26 30.39 -52.35
N LEU A 62 22.10 31.71 -52.40
CA LEU A 62 21.85 32.54 -51.22
C LEU A 62 20.51 32.20 -50.55
N VAL A 63 19.45 32.06 -51.34
CA VAL A 63 18.11 31.69 -50.86
C VAL A 63 18.14 30.29 -50.25
N VAL A 64 18.75 29.32 -50.94
CA VAL A 64 18.91 27.95 -50.44
C VAL A 64 19.71 27.93 -49.13
N SER A 65 20.79 28.71 -49.02
CA SER A 65 21.59 28.82 -47.79
C SER A 65 20.78 29.39 -46.62
N ALA A 66 19.93 30.40 -46.87
CA ALA A 66 19.04 30.95 -45.86
C ALA A 66 18.00 29.92 -45.41
N LEU A 67 17.41 29.17 -46.34
CA LEU A 67 16.45 28.11 -46.05
C LEU A 67 17.07 26.96 -45.24
N VAL A 68 18.27 26.51 -45.59
CA VAL A 68 19.00 25.49 -44.82
C VAL A 68 19.28 25.98 -43.40
N SER A 69 19.73 27.22 -43.26
CA SER A 69 20.03 27.82 -41.95
C SER A 69 18.79 27.96 -41.07
N LEU A 70 17.67 28.44 -41.65
CA LEU A 70 16.39 28.55 -40.95
C LEU A 70 15.83 27.17 -40.57
N THR A 71 15.93 26.20 -41.48
CA THR A 71 15.44 24.84 -41.22
C THR A 71 16.28 24.16 -40.14
N ALA A 72 17.59 24.33 -40.14
CA ALA A 72 18.47 23.84 -39.08
C ALA A 72 18.11 24.45 -37.72
N ALA A 73 17.94 25.78 -37.66
CA ALA A 73 17.54 26.48 -36.43
C ALA A 73 16.15 26.05 -35.93
N ASN A 74 15.18 25.89 -36.84
CA ASN A 74 13.84 25.41 -36.48
C ASN A 74 13.86 23.96 -35.99
N MET A 75 14.66 23.09 -36.60
CA MET A 75 14.81 21.71 -36.16
C MET A 75 15.38 21.65 -34.73
N ASP A 76 16.37 22.47 -34.38
CA ASP A 76 16.91 22.52 -33.02
C ASP A 76 15.88 22.96 -31.96
N ILE A 77 14.94 23.82 -32.33
CA ILE A 77 13.84 24.25 -31.45
C ILE A 77 12.81 23.11 -31.32
N VAL A 78 12.36 22.57 -32.45
CA VAL A 78 11.33 21.53 -32.48
C VAL A 78 11.80 20.26 -31.76
N TYR A 79 13.03 19.83 -31.98
CA TYR A 79 13.57 18.63 -31.32
C TYR A 79 13.84 18.80 -29.82
N ARG A 80 14.00 20.03 -29.33
CA ARG A 80 14.13 20.31 -27.90
C ARG A 80 12.85 20.02 -27.14
N ASP A 81 11.71 20.35 -27.74
CA ASP A 81 10.40 20.22 -27.10
C ASP A 81 9.68 18.93 -27.50
N MET A 82 10.20 18.19 -28.48
CA MET A 82 9.63 16.92 -28.93
C MET A 82 9.95 15.76 -27.99
N VAL A 83 8.97 14.85 -27.89
CA VAL A 83 9.14 13.54 -27.27
C VAL A 83 9.31 12.49 -28.37
N THR A 84 10.43 11.76 -28.33
CA THR A 84 10.72 10.70 -29.30
C THR A 84 10.06 9.38 -28.88
N LYS A 85 9.97 8.44 -29.82
CA LYS A 85 9.49 7.07 -29.51
C LYS A 85 10.35 6.37 -28.46
N SER A 86 11.67 6.55 -28.50
CA SER A 86 12.57 5.99 -27.50
C SER A 86 12.31 6.57 -26.11
N HIS A 87 12.00 7.87 -26.00
CA HIS A 87 11.60 8.48 -24.74
C HIS A 87 10.29 7.89 -24.20
N GLN A 88 9.32 7.63 -25.08
CA GLN A 88 8.07 6.96 -24.69
C GLN A 88 8.30 5.52 -24.22
N GLU A 89 9.15 4.75 -24.92
CA GLU A 89 9.48 3.37 -24.56
C GLU A 89 10.15 3.28 -23.18
N ILE A 90 11.11 4.17 -22.89
CA ILE A 90 11.76 4.23 -21.56
C ILE A 90 10.74 4.55 -20.47
N ALA A 91 9.86 5.54 -20.69
CA ALA A 91 8.82 5.89 -19.73
C ALA A 91 7.86 4.71 -19.47
N LEU A 92 7.46 3.98 -20.52
CA LEU A 92 6.63 2.79 -20.39
C LEU A 92 7.33 1.68 -19.62
N GLN A 93 8.62 1.42 -19.88
CA GLN A 93 9.38 0.43 -19.12
C GLN A 93 9.46 0.78 -17.63
N GLN A 94 9.65 2.06 -17.29
CA GLN A 94 9.62 2.52 -15.91
C GLN A 94 8.24 2.29 -15.29
N MET A 95 7.15 2.68 -15.97
CA MET A 95 5.78 2.42 -15.50
C MET A 95 5.54 0.94 -15.25
N PHE A 96 5.95 0.05 -16.16
CA PHE A 96 5.82 -1.39 -15.97
C PHE A 96 6.62 -1.90 -14.77
N SER A 97 7.84 -1.39 -14.56
CA SER A 97 8.64 -1.75 -13.39
C SER A 97 7.98 -1.34 -12.07
N HIS A 98 7.33 -0.16 -12.02
CA HIS A 98 6.57 0.28 -10.86
C HIS A 98 5.33 -0.58 -10.62
N LEU A 99 4.59 -0.93 -11.68
CA LEU A 99 3.44 -1.82 -11.58
C LEU A 99 3.85 -3.22 -11.08
N ASP A 100 5.00 -3.73 -11.52
CA ASP A 100 5.54 -4.99 -11.02
C ASP A 100 5.95 -4.92 -9.55
N SER A 101 6.47 -3.77 -9.08
CA SER A 101 6.73 -3.54 -7.65
C SER A 101 5.43 -3.57 -6.83
N ILE A 102 4.41 -2.82 -7.27
CA ILE A 102 3.10 -2.78 -6.60
C ILE A 102 2.48 -4.19 -6.54
N ARG A 103 2.60 -4.98 -7.63
CA ARG A 103 2.13 -6.36 -7.65
C ARG A 103 2.82 -7.22 -6.61
N LYS A 104 4.15 -7.08 -6.44
CA LYS A 104 4.90 -7.80 -5.40
C LYS A 104 4.42 -7.41 -4.00
N ASP A 105 4.23 -6.12 -3.75
CA ASP A 105 3.74 -5.63 -2.45
C ASP A 105 2.34 -6.15 -2.13
N MET A 106 1.44 -6.21 -3.13
CA MET A 106 0.11 -6.81 -2.98
C MET A 106 0.19 -8.29 -2.58
N VAL A 107 1.02 -9.08 -3.25
CA VAL A 107 1.22 -10.50 -2.91
C VAL A 107 1.81 -10.67 -1.51
N ILE A 108 2.71 -9.78 -1.09
CA ILE A 108 3.27 -9.79 0.27
C ILE A 108 2.18 -9.48 1.30
N LEU A 109 1.37 -8.44 1.08
CA LEU A 109 0.25 -8.07 1.95
C LEU A 109 -0.74 -9.23 2.09
N GLU A 110 -1.17 -9.83 0.98
CA GLU A 110 -2.10 -10.96 0.98
C GLU A 110 -1.58 -12.16 1.78
N LYS A 111 -0.29 -12.47 1.66
CA LYS A 111 0.32 -13.60 2.37
C LYS A 111 0.60 -13.29 3.84
N SER A 112 1.15 -12.11 4.13
CA SER A 112 1.58 -11.70 5.47
C SER A 112 0.39 -11.40 6.37
N ASP A 113 -0.54 -10.55 5.93
CA ASP A 113 -1.63 -10.09 6.80
C ASP A 113 -2.64 -11.20 7.06
N PHE A 114 -2.90 -12.04 6.07
CA PHE A 114 -3.75 -13.21 6.27
C PHE A 114 -3.12 -14.23 7.24
N ALA A 115 -1.81 -14.47 7.14
CA ALA A 115 -1.09 -15.33 8.07
C ALA A 115 -1.11 -14.76 9.49
N ASN A 116 -0.89 -13.45 9.64
CA ASN A 116 -0.94 -12.75 10.92
C ASN A 116 -2.34 -12.83 11.54
N LEU A 117 -3.39 -12.51 10.79
CA LEU A 117 -4.78 -12.60 11.24
C LEU A 117 -5.16 -14.03 11.64
N ARG A 118 -4.74 -15.03 10.88
CA ARG A 118 -4.98 -16.45 11.20
C ARG A 118 -4.28 -16.87 12.49
N SER A 119 -3.04 -16.42 12.69
CA SER A 119 -2.26 -16.67 13.90
C SER A 119 -2.91 -16.01 15.12
N GLU A 120 -3.29 -14.74 15.00
CA GLU A 120 -3.97 -13.98 16.06
C GLU A 120 -5.32 -14.59 16.41
N ASN A 121 -6.12 -15.00 15.41
CA ASN A 121 -7.39 -15.69 15.63
C ASN A 121 -7.19 -17.02 16.37
N SER A 122 -6.19 -17.81 15.98
CA SER A 122 -5.85 -19.09 16.63
C SER A 122 -5.34 -18.88 18.06
N LYS A 123 -4.65 -17.78 18.35
CA LYS A 123 -4.26 -17.39 19.71
C LYS A 123 -5.47 -17.01 20.55
N MET A 124 -6.35 -16.15 20.03
CA MET A 124 -7.58 -15.74 20.73
C MET A 124 -8.49 -16.92 21.06
N LYS A 125 -8.64 -17.89 20.15
CA LYS A 125 -9.41 -19.11 20.41
C LYS A 125 -8.85 -19.91 21.58
N ARG A 126 -7.52 -20.11 21.62
CA ARG A 126 -6.85 -20.81 22.72
C ARG A 126 -7.01 -20.07 24.06
N GLU A 127 -6.87 -18.75 24.06
CA GLU A 127 -7.07 -17.95 25.27
C GLU A 127 -8.52 -18.03 25.77
N LEU A 128 -9.49 -18.01 24.85
CA LEU A 128 -10.90 -18.18 25.19
C LEU A 128 -11.18 -19.55 25.80
N GLU A 129 -10.67 -20.62 25.21
CA GLU A 129 -10.80 -21.99 25.73
C GLU A 129 -10.17 -22.12 27.13
N GLN A 130 -8.99 -21.53 27.34
CA GLN A 130 -8.34 -21.50 28.64
C GLN A 130 -9.18 -20.77 29.69
N ILE A 131 -9.74 -19.61 29.36
CA ILE A 131 -10.60 -18.85 30.29
C ILE A 131 -11.87 -19.64 30.61
N GLN A 132 -12.50 -20.26 29.60
CA GLN A 132 -13.69 -21.10 29.81
C GLN A 132 -13.40 -22.29 30.73
N ASN A 133 -12.27 -22.96 30.55
CA ASN A 133 -11.88 -24.09 31.39
C ASN A 133 -11.59 -23.63 32.83
N ARG A 134 -10.87 -22.52 33.00
CA ARG A 134 -10.64 -21.92 34.33
C ARG A 134 -11.95 -21.55 35.02
N LEU A 135 -12.88 -20.93 34.31
CA LEU A 135 -14.18 -20.55 34.88
C LEU A 135 -15.01 -21.78 35.30
N LYS A 136 -15.00 -22.85 34.49
CA LYS A 136 -15.67 -24.11 34.85
C LYS A 136 -15.06 -24.73 36.10
N GLU A 137 -13.74 -24.70 36.24
CA GLU A 137 -13.06 -25.26 37.39
C GLU A 137 -13.33 -24.44 38.65
N GLU A 138 -13.20 -23.11 38.60
CA GLU A 138 -13.53 -22.23 39.71
C GLU A 138 -15.01 -22.37 40.13
N SER A 139 -15.93 -22.50 39.16
CA SER A 139 -17.35 -22.74 39.48
C SER A 139 -17.59 -24.07 40.20
N ARG A 140 -16.88 -25.13 39.82
CA ARG A 140 -16.94 -26.43 40.51
C ARG A 140 -16.36 -26.33 41.91
N LYS A 141 -15.22 -25.67 42.06
CA LYS A 141 -14.55 -25.45 43.34
C LYS A 141 -15.46 -24.69 44.32
N VAL A 142 -16.01 -23.54 43.90
CA VAL A 142 -16.96 -22.75 44.71
C VAL A 142 -18.17 -23.60 45.11
N ARG A 143 -18.74 -24.38 44.18
CA ARG A 143 -19.87 -25.27 44.49
C ARG A 143 -19.52 -26.33 45.54
N ALA A 144 -18.33 -26.93 45.44
CA ALA A 144 -17.86 -27.92 46.38
C ALA A 144 -17.60 -27.31 47.77
N GLU A 145 -16.97 -26.14 47.83
CA GLU A 145 -16.75 -25.36 49.05
C GLU A 145 -18.08 -25.00 49.72
N THR A 146 -19.05 -24.43 49.00
CA THR A 146 -20.37 -24.11 49.56
C THR A 146 -21.11 -25.35 50.08
N LYS A 147 -21.02 -26.49 49.37
CA LYS A 147 -21.65 -27.73 49.84
C LYS A 147 -20.99 -28.24 51.13
N LEU A 148 -19.66 -28.12 51.22
CA LEU A 148 -18.92 -28.48 52.42
C LEU A 148 -19.33 -27.57 53.60
N ASP A 149 -19.38 -26.26 53.38
CA ASP A 149 -19.78 -25.28 54.42
C ASP A 149 -21.19 -25.57 54.96
N ILE A 150 -22.17 -25.84 54.07
CA ILE A 150 -23.53 -26.21 54.47
C ILE A 150 -23.55 -27.50 55.29
N ASN A 151 -22.77 -28.50 54.89
CA ASN A 151 -22.70 -29.77 55.62
C ASN A 151 -22.08 -29.60 57.01
N LEU A 152 -21.01 -28.80 57.13
CA LEU A 152 -20.36 -28.50 58.41
C LEU A 152 -21.31 -27.74 59.34
N GLU A 153 -22.05 -26.76 58.82
CA GLU A 153 -23.02 -26.01 59.64
C GLU A 153 -24.19 -26.90 60.07
N SER A 154 -24.69 -27.76 59.17
CA SER A 154 -25.74 -28.73 59.51
C SER A 154 -25.29 -29.71 60.61
N SER A 155 -24.03 -30.17 60.57
CA SER A 155 -23.46 -31.02 61.61
C SER A 155 -23.38 -30.29 62.95
N ARG A 156 -22.90 -29.04 62.97
CA ARG A 156 -22.86 -28.22 64.18
C ARG A 156 -24.25 -27.99 64.77
N MET A 157 -25.24 -27.71 63.93
CA MET A 157 -26.62 -27.57 64.37
C MET A 157 -27.15 -28.87 64.98
N ALA A 158 -26.89 -30.01 64.34
CA ALA A 158 -27.29 -31.32 64.87
C ALA A 158 -26.66 -31.61 66.24
N ASP A 159 -25.36 -31.33 66.41
CA ASP A 159 -24.66 -31.51 67.68
C ASP A 159 -25.26 -30.62 68.79
N VAL A 160 -25.54 -29.35 68.48
CA VAL A 160 -26.15 -28.41 69.44
C VAL A 160 -27.56 -28.85 69.82
N VAL A 161 -28.38 -29.29 68.86
CA VAL A 161 -29.72 -29.83 69.13
C VAL A 161 -29.64 -31.10 69.97
N GLY A 162 -28.70 -32.00 69.70
CA GLY A 162 -28.46 -33.20 70.49
C GLY A 162 -28.11 -32.89 71.95
N LEU A 163 -27.23 -31.91 72.18
CA LEU A 163 -26.89 -31.44 73.52
C LEU A 163 -28.08 -30.80 74.24
N MET A 164 -28.91 -30.02 73.54
CA MET A 164 -30.13 -29.45 74.13
C MET A 164 -31.12 -30.55 74.53
N LEU A 165 -31.33 -31.56 73.69
CA LEU A 165 -32.21 -32.68 74.00
C LEU A 165 -31.70 -33.51 75.20
N HIS A 166 -30.38 -33.73 75.31
CA HIS A 166 -29.76 -34.41 76.44
C HIS A 166 -29.87 -33.63 77.77
N ASN A 167 -29.96 -32.30 77.75
CA ASN A 167 -30.16 -31.50 78.97
C ASN A 167 -31.63 -31.39 79.40
N ILE A 168 -32.57 -31.85 78.56
CA ILE A 168 -34.02 -31.79 78.81
C ILE A 168 -34.58 -33.15 79.28
N TYR A 169 -33.83 -34.24 79.10
CA TYR A 169 -34.13 -35.60 79.61
C TYR A 169 -33.20 -35.97 80.76
#